data_AF-A0A0J6VD84-F1
#
_entry.id   AF-A0A0J6VD84-F1
#
_cell.length_a   1.000
_cell.length_b   1.000
_cell.length_c   1.000
_cell.angle_alpha   90.00
_cell.angle_beta   90.00
_cell.angle_gamma   90.00
#
_symmetry.space_group_name_H-M   'P 1'
#
loop_
_entity.id
_entity.type
_entity.pdbx_description
1 polymer ?
#
loop_
_entity_poly.entity_id
_entity_poly.type
_entity_poly.pdbx_seq_one_letter_code
_entity_poly.pdbx_strand_id
1 'polypeptide(L)'
;MTVTADERDATAVAPQTSAAAPPSAHRRRIRRGGLAVIGYAALIAVWSACSLLLFTPYVLPAPWTVGAEMWHLAADGTAFVQFGSSIVKIALGFAIGTVVGVPLGLAMGRSRYLNYFFQQPLLVLGNVPGLAFAVFALILFGIGAIGPVVVVAFVALPYVALNVAQGVEEVDRRLVDMSAVYGLGRGTIVRSVFLPSIMPFLFAALRYGFAMAWKVEALTEVFGGRSGIGFMIRQSYQEFSVAGVLAWTGFFVLFILLIERVFLAGLERRFFAWRGGR
;
A
#
# COMPACT_ATOMS: atom_id res chain seq x y z
N MET A 1 -47.67 55.00 51.23
CA MET A 1 -46.62 56.04 51.23
C MET A 1 -45.27 55.34 51.23
N THR A 2 -44.36 55.76 50.33
CA THR A 2 -42.87 55.65 50.38
C THR A 2 -42.25 54.25 50.54
N VAL A 3 -41.73 53.61 49.48
CA VAL A 3 -40.39 53.75 48.83
C VAL A 3 -39.21 53.42 49.74
N THR A 4 -38.48 52.33 49.42
CA THR A 4 -37.00 52.16 49.20
C THR A 4 -36.70 50.65 49.23
N ALA A 5 -36.22 50.00 48.14
CA ALA A 5 -34.80 49.91 47.72
C ALA A 5 -33.96 49.17 48.79
N ASP A 6 -33.10 48.19 48.54
CA ASP A 6 -32.52 47.58 47.34
C ASP A 6 -31.61 46.42 47.85
N GLU A 7 -31.28 45.48 46.97
CA GLU A 7 -29.97 44.82 46.89
C GLU A 7 -29.47 43.90 48.04
N ARG A 8 -29.47 42.57 47.79
CA ARG A 8 -28.26 41.83 47.34
C ARG A 8 -28.50 40.33 47.26
N ASP A 9 -28.74 39.90 46.03
CA ASP A 9 -28.46 38.55 45.54
C ASP A 9 -26.96 38.25 45.74
N ALA A 10 -26.66 37.31 46.65
CA ALA A 10 -25.35 36.69 46.74
C ALA A 10 -25.42 35.28 46.13
N THR A 11 -25.67 35.20 44.82
CA THR A 11 -25.37 34.00 44.06
C THR A 11 -23.87 33.97 43.79
N ALA A 12 -23.16 33.14 44.55
CA ALA A 12 -21.75 32.87 44.37
C ALA A 12 -21.51 32.30 42.95
N VAL A 13 -21.02 33.15 42.05
CA VAL A 13 -20.50 32.72 40.75
C VAL A 13 -19.18 32.01 41.01
N ALA A 14 -19.20 30.67 40.98
CA ALA A 14 -17.98 29.87 40.98
C ALA A 14 -17.05 30.34 39.85
N PRO A 15 -15.73 30.43 40.09
CA PRO A 15 -14.79 30.78 39.04
C PRO A 15 -14.90 29.73 37.94
N GLN A 16 -15.37 30.14 36.77
CA GLN A 16 -15.32 29.34 35.56
C GLN A 16 -13.84 29.09 35.29
N THR A 17 -13.35 27.91 35.67
CA THR A 17 -12.03 27.42 35.31
C THR A 17 -11.97 27.46 33.79
N SER A 18 -11.31 28.47 33.25
CA SER A 18 -11.08 28.66 31.82
C SER A 18 -10.49 27.36 31.27
N ALA A 19 -11.34 26.50 30.70
CA ALA A 19 -10.92 25.28 30.06
C ALA A 19 -9.91 25.67 28.97
N ALA A 20 -8.65 25.30 29.17
CA ALA A 20 -7.57 25.65 28.26
C ALA A 20 -7.98 25.27 26.84
N ALA A 21 -8.09 26.29 25.97
CA ALA A 21 -8.51 26.10 24.59
C ALA A 21 -7.65 24.99 23.94
N PRO A 22 -8.25 24.01 23.25
CA PRO A 22 -7.49 22.93 22.65
C PRO A 22 -6.42 23.51 21.71
N PRO A 23 -5.19 22.99 21.73
CA PRO A 23 -4.11 23.53 20.92
C PRO A 23 -4.51 23.56 19.44
N SER A 24 -4.38 24.72 18.80
CA SER A 24 -4.78 24.95 17.42
C SER A 24 -4.22 23.87 16.48
N ALA A 25 -5.02 23.45 15.49
CA ALA A 25 -4.69 22.35 14.57
C ALA A 25 -3.30 22.51 13.90
N HIS A 26 -2.85 23.75 13.72
CA HIS A 26 -1.52 24.11 13.23
C HIS A 26 -0.38 23.66 14.18
N ARG A 27 -0.52 23.91 15.49
CA ARG A 27 0.46 23.51 16.51
C ARG A 27 0.55 21.98 16.65
N ARG A 28 -0.57 21.28 16.45
CA ARG A 28 -0.64 19.80 16.43
C ARG A 28 0.04 19.21 15.19
N ARG A 29 -0.10 19.85 14.02
CA ARG A 29 0.56 19.43 12.76
C ARG A 29 2.08 19.65 12.80
N ILE A 30 2.54 20.79 13.32
CA ILE A 30 3.97 21.09 13.49
C ILE A 30 4.63 20.12 14.49
N ARG A 31 3.98 19.84 15.64
CA ARG A 31 4.50 18.86 16.61
C ARG A 31 4.62 17.44 16.02
N ARG A 32 3.64 17.01 15.22
CA ARG A 32 3.69 15.70 14.53
C ARG A 32 4.78 15.66 13.46
N GLY A 33 4.98 16.74 12.69
CA GLY A 33 6.07 16.83 11.72
C GLY A 33 7.45 16.80 12.40
N GLY A 34 7.62 17.54 13.50
CA GLY A 34 8.86 17.53 14.28
C GLY A 34 9.20 16.16 14.86
N LEU A 35 8.21 15.44 15.40
CA LEU A 35 8.41 14.08 15.92
C LEU A 35 8.85 13.09 14.83
N ALA A 36 8.30 13.18 13.62
CA ALA A 36 8.72 12.33 12.50
C ALA A 36 10.17 12.61 12.08
N VAL A 37 10.56 13.89 11.99
CA VAL A 37 11.94 14.30 11.67
C VAL A 37 12.91 13.80 12.74
N ILE A 38 12.56 13.93 14.03
CA ILE A 38 13.35 13.41 15.14
C ILE A 38 13.50 11.88 15.02
N GLY A 39 12.44 11.17 14.65
CA GLY A 39 12.49 9.72 14.43
C GLY A 39 13.47 9.31 13.33
N TYR A 40 13.42 9.96 12.17
CA TYR A 40 14.39 9.70 11.08
C TYR A 40 15.82 10.11 11.46
N ALA A 41 15.99 11.23 12.15
CA ALA A 41 17.30 11.67 12.63
C ALA A 41 17.89 10.69 13.64
N ALA A 42 17.07 10.17 14.57
CA ALA A 42 17.49 9.14 15.53
C ALA A 42 17.90 7.84 14.81
N LEU A 43 17.15 7.41 13.80
CA LEU A 43 17.50 6.23 13.00
C LEU A 43 18.86 6.41 12.30
N ILE A 44 19.08 7.57 11.66
CA ILE A 44 20.36 7.88 11.00
C ILE A 44 21.49 8.00 12.02
N ALA A 45 21.24 8.57 13.19
CA ALA A 45 22.24 8.68 14.26
C ALA A 45 22.64 7.29 14.78
N VAL A 46 21.68 6.39 15.01
CA VAL A 46 21.94 5.01 15.41
C VAL A 46 22.72 4.27 14.33
N TRP A 47 22.33 4.38 13.06
CA TRP A 47 23.09 3.77 11.96
C TRP A 47 24.52 4.34 11.88
N SER A 48 24.68 5.66 11.97
CA SER A 48 26.01 6.31 11.97
C SER A 48 26.87 5.81 13.12
N ALA A 49 26.31 5.72 14.34
CA ALA A 49 27.02 5.22 15.50
C ALA A 49 27.42 3.75 15.33
N CYS A 50 26.52 2.88 14.86
CA CYS A 50 26.83 1.48 14.59
C CYS A 50 27.92 1.33 13.51
N SER A 51 27.82 2.10 12.42
CA SER A 51 28.79 2.06 11.31
C SER A 51 30.18 2.54 11.73
N LEU A 52 30.26 3.53 12.61
CA LEU A 52 31.54 4.09 13.08
C LEU A 52 32.16 3.31 14.24
N LEU A 53 31.33 2.76 15.14
CA LEU A 53 31.79 2.23 16.43
C LEU A 53 31.76 0.70 16.52
N LEU A 54 30.88 0.02 15.76
CA LEU A 54 30.62 -1.43 15.92
C LEU A 54 31.02 -2.27 14.71
N PHE A 55 31.00 -1.70 13.51
CA PHE A 55 31.16 -2.45 12.26
C PHE A 55 32.24 -1.87 11.36
N THR A 56 32.77 -2.70 10.45
CA THR A 56 33.68 -2.24 9.41
C THR A 56 32.89 -1.64 8.23
N PRO A 57 33.50 -0.74 7.43
CA PRO A 57 32.84 -0.14 6.26
C PRO A 57 32.33 -1.17 5.23
N TYR A 58 32.94 -2.36 5.18
CA TYR A 58 32.52 -3.46 4.30
C TYR A 58 31.28 -4.19 4.80
N VAL A 59 31.01 -4.18 6.10
CA VAL A 59 29.84 -4.85 6.70
C VAL A 59 28.67 -3.88 6.83
N LEU A 60 28.94 -2.67 7.31
CA LEU A 60 27.93 -1.62 7.45
C LEU A 60 28.53 -0.27 7.04
N PRO A 61 28.44 0.09 5.74
CA PRO A 61 28.85 1.40 5.27
C PRO A 61 28.11 2.53 5.99
N ALA A 62 28.78 3.66 6.12
CA ALA A 62 28.19 4.84 6.73
C ALA A 62 27.06 5.41 5.85
N PRO A 63 26.06 6.08 6.44
CA PRO A 63 24.91 6.58 5.69
C PRO A 63 25.30 7.60 4.60
N TRP A 64 26.38 8.37 4.78
CA TRP A 64 26.87 9.27 3.72
C TRP A 64 27.49 8.52 2.54
N THR A 65 28.12 7.37 2.75
CA THR A 65 28.64 6.52 1.68
C THR A 65 27.50 5.95 0.85
N VAL A 66 26.44 5.45 1.51
CA VAL A 66 25.23 5.00 0.83
C VAL A 66 24.53 6.16 0.12
N GLY A 67 24.46 7.33 0.75
CA GLY A 67 23.89 8.54 0.16
C GLY A 67 24.63 9.02 -1.09
N ALA A 68 25.97 8.95 -1.10
CA ALA A 68 26.78 9.28 -2.27
C ALA A 68 26.55 8.29 -3.42
N GLU A 69 26.45 7.00 -3.12
CA GLU A 69 26.14 5.96 -4.11
C GLU A 69 24.73 6.16 -4.69
N MET A 70 23.74 6.44 -3.85
CA MET A 70 22.40 6.78 -4.30
C MET A 70 22.40 8.03 -5.19
N TRP A 71 23.16 9.07 -4.82
CA TRP A 71 23.26 10.26 -5.67
C TRP A 71 23.86 9.94 -7.03
N HIS A 72 24.91 9.12 -7.09
CA HIS A 72 25.55 8.71 -8.33
C HIS A 72 24.58 7.96 -9.25
N LEU A 73 23.89 6.94 -8.72
CA LEU A 73 22.88 6.14 -9.43
C LEU A 73 21.63 6.93 -9.83
N ALA A 74 21.33 8.04 -9.15
CA ALA A 74 20.27 8.95 -9.54
C ALA A 74 20.74 9.91 -10.65
N ALA A 75 21.97 10.41 -10.55
CA ALA A 75 22.53 11.38 -11.49
C ALA A 75 22.81 10.79 -12.87
N ASP A 76 23.22 9.52 -12.94
CA ASP A 76 23.46 8.80 -14.19
C ASP A 76 22.16 8.25 -14.84
N GLY A 77 21.04 8.31 -14.14
CA GLY A 77 19.73 7.84 -14.59
C GLY A 77 19.47 6.34 -14.35
N THR A 78 20.45 5.58 -13.88
CA THR A 78 20.36 4.12 -13.71
C THR A 78 19.24 3.74 -12.74
N ALA A 79 19.09 4.47 -11.64
CA ALA A 79 18.04 4.24 -10.65
C ALA A 79 16.64 4.29 -11.28
N PHE A 80 16.39 5.26 -12.15
CA PHE A 80 15.08 5.45 -12.78
C PHE A 80 14.79 4.39 -13.84
N VAL A 81 15.80 3.97 -14.62
CA VAL A 81 15.64 2.90 -15.62
C VAL A 81 15.31 1.57 -14.95
N GLN A 82 16.06 1.20 -13.91
CA GLN A 82 15.85 -0.06 -13.20
C GLN A 82 14.51 -0.05 -12.47
N PHE A 83 14.19 1.06 -11.80
CA PHE A 83 12.89 1.21 -11.15
C PHE A 83 11.72 1.16 -12.13
N GLY A 84 11.84 1.81 -13.29
CA GLY A 84 10.87 1.75 -14.37
C GLY A 84 10.64 0.31 -14.87
N SER A 85 11.72 -0.47 -14.97
CA SER A 85 11.62 -1.89 -15.33
C SER A 85 10.79 -2.69 -14.32
N SER A 86 11.01 -2.47 -13.01
CA SER A 86 10.20 -3.09 -11.95
C SER A 86 8.73 -2.68 -12.04
N ILE A 87 8.45 -1.39 -12.24
CA ILE A 87 7.07 -0.88 -12.40
C ILE A 87 6.36 -1.58 -13.55
N VAL A 88 6.99 -1.68 -14.72
CA VAL A 88 6.36 -2.27 -15.91
C VAL A 88 5.96 -3.72 -15.65
N LYS A 89 6.85 -4.50 -15.04
CA LYS A 89 6.56 -5.92 -14.76
C LYS A 89 5.44 -6.08 -13.74
N ILE A 90 5.42 -5.24 -12.70
CA ILE A 90 4.34 -5.23 -11.72
C ILE A 90 3.03 -4.81 -12.38
N ALA A 91 3.03 -3.74 -13.17
CA ALA A 91 1.83 -3.26 -13.84
C ALA A 91 1.25 -4.34 -14.76
N LEU A 92 2.09 -5.03 -15.53
CA LEU A 92 1.67 -6.13 -16.41
C LEU A 92 1.12 -7.31 -15.60
N GLY A 93 1.88 -7.82 -14.63
CA GLY A 93 1.46 -8.97 -13.82
C GLY A 93 0.19 -8.67 -13.03
N PHE A 94 0.12 -7.48 -12.45
CA PHE A 94 -1.02 -7.05 -11.66
C PHE A 94 -2.26 -6.82 -12.54
N ALA A 95 -2.10 -6.26 -13.74
CA ALA A 95 -3.18 -6.15 -14.71
C ALA A 95 -3.71 -7.53 -15.10
N ILE A 96 -2.83 -8.50 -15.40
CA ILE A 96 -3.21 -9.89 -15.71
C ILE A 96 -3.98 -10.50 -14.54
N GLY A 97 -3.41 -10.44 -13.33
CA GLY A 97 -4.05 -10.98 -12.12
C GLY A 97 -5.41 -10.34 -11.82
N THR A 98 -5.55 -9.04 -12.07
CA THR A 98 -6.82 -8.31 -11.89
C THR A 98 -7.85 -8.68 -12.95
N VAL A 99 -7.44 -8.72 -14.23
CA VAL A 99 -8.33 -9.07 -15.36
C VAL A 99 -8.86 -10.49 -15.22
N VAL A 100 -8.09 -11.41 -14.65
CA VAL A 100 -8.54 -12.78 -14.35
C VAL A 100 -9.30 -12.85 -13.03
N GLY A 101 -8.81 -12.17 -12.00
CA GLY A 101 -9.36 -12.21 -10.65
C GLY A 101 -10.75 -11.58 -10.54
N VAL A 102 -11.02 -10.47 -11.23
CA VAL A 102 -12.33 -9.79 -11.18
C VAL A 102 -13.46 -10.70 -11.71
N PRO A 103 -13.39 -11.26 -12.93
CA PRO A 103 -14.40 -12.20 -13.41
C PRO A 103 -14.57 -13.43 -12.51
N LEU A 104 -13.47 -13.98 -12.00
CA LEU A 104 -13.51 -15.13 -11.10
C LEU A 104 -14.23 -14.78 -9.78
N GLY A 105 -13.89 -13.65 -9.18
CA GLY A 105 -14.54 -13.16 -7.96
C GLY A 105 -16.04 -12.86 -8.17
N LEU A 106 -16.40 -12.25 -9.31
CA LEU A 106 -17.81 -12.03 -9.67
C LEU A 106 -18.57 -13.35 -9.83
N ALA A 107 -17.95 -14.37 -10.44
CA ALA A 107 -18.54 -15.69 -10.61
C ALA A 107 -18.71 -16.41 -9.27
N MET A 108 -17.71 -16.34 -8.39
CA MET A 108 -17.77 -16.89 -7.04
C MET A 108 -18.85 -16.22 -6.20
N GLY A 109 -18.92 -14.90 -6.17
CA GLY A 109 -19.93 -14.18 -5.40
C GLY A 109 -21.37 -14.41 -5.89
N ARG A 110 -21.55 -14.76 -7.17
CA ARG A 110 -22.86 -15.08 -7.74
C ARG A 110 -23.29 -16.53 -7.52
N SER A 111 -22.35 -17.47 -7.44
CA SER A 111 -22.62 -18.91 -7.36
C SER A 111 -21.93 -19.54 -6.15
N ARG A 112 -22.74 -20.05 -5.21
CA ARG A 112 -22.25 -20.78 -4.04
C ARG A 112 -21.35 -21.96 -4.43
N TYR A 113 -21.67 -22.67 -5.51
CA TYR A 113 -20.86 -23.79 -5.98
C TYR A 113 -19.46 -23.34 -6.41
N LEU A 114 -19.37 -22.26 -7.19
CA LEU A 114 -18.07 -21.72 -7.61
C LEU A 114 -17.31 -21.14 -6.43
N ASN A 115 -17.99 -20.52 -5.47
CA ASN A 115 -17.36 -20.06 -4.24
C ASN A 115 -16.72 -21.24 -3.48
N TYR A 116 -17.48 -22.31 -3.18
CA TYR A 116 -16.93 -23.49 -2.51
C TYR A 116 -15.78 -24.15 -3.27
N PHE A 117 -15.84 -24.19 -4.60
CA PHE A 117 -14.81 -24.80 -5.42
C PHE A 117 -13.49 -23.99 -5.45
N PHE A 118 -13.57 -22.67 -5.63
CA PHE A 118 -12.38 -21.83 -5.84
C PHE A 118 -11.85 -21.17 -4.57
N GLN A 119 -12.67 -20.98 -3.52
CA GLN A 119 -12.26 -20.27 -2.32
C GLN A 119 -11.04 -20.90 -1.67
N GLN A 120 -11.06 -22.22 -1.45
CA GLN A 120 -9.94 -22.91 -0.80
C GLN A 120 -8.66 -22.92 -1.64
N PRO A 121 -8.67 -23.27 -2.95
CA PRO A 121 -7.49 -23.15 -3.80
C PRO A 121 -6.89 -21.73 -3.84
N LEU A 122 -7.73 -20.70 -3.92
CA LEU A 122 -7.27 -19.31 -3.93
C LEU A 122 -6.66 -18.88 -2.59
N LEU A 123 -7.24 -19.33 -1.48
CA LEU A 123 -6.65 -19.10 -0.15
C LEU A 123 -5.29 -19.78 -0.04
N VAL A 124 -5.14 -21.03 -0.51
CA VAL A 124 -3.85 -21.71 -0.53
C VAL A 124 -2.86 -20.94 -1.38
N LEU A 125 -3.25 -20.57 -2.61
CA LEU A 125 -2.40 -19.83 -3.54
C LEU A 125 -1.92 -18.49 -2.94
N GLY A 126 -2.81 -17.73 -2.29
CA GLY A 126 -2.49 -16.44 -1.68
C GLY A 126 -1.57 -16.51 -0.45
N ASN A 127 -1.43 -17.69 0.16
CA ASN A 127 -0.60 -17.92 1.35
C ASN A 127 0.75 -18.60 1.03
N VAL A 128 1.00 -18.97 -0.24
CA VAL A 128 2.31 -19.50 -0.63
C VAL A 128 3.38 -18.42 -0.41
N PRO A 129 4.51 -18.73 0.25
CA PRO A 129 5.57 -17.76 0.48
C PRO A 129 6.10 -17.17 -0.83
N GLY A 130 6.31 -15.85 -0.86
CA GLY A 130 6.86 -15.16 -2.04
C GLY A 130 8.20 -15.73 -2.51
N LEU A 131 9.02 -16.25 -1.58
CA LEU A 131 10.27 -16.93 -1.90
C LEU A 131 10.06 -18.19 -2.74
N ALA A 132 9.04 -18.99 -2.40
CA ALA A 132 8.73 -20.20 -3.15
C ALA A 132 8.32 -19.83 -4.59
N PHE A 133 7.46 -18.82 -4.75
CA PHE A 133 7.10 -18.32 -6.08
C PHE A 133 8.32 -17.84 -6.89
N ALA A 134 9.22 -17.09 -6.25
CA ALA A 134 10.43 -16.60 -6.92
C ALA A 134 11.31 -17.75 -7.45
N VAL A 135 11.52 -18.78 -6.63
CA VAL A 135 12.30 -19.97 -7.01
C VAL A 135 11.58 -20.77 -8.10
N PHE A 136 10.28 -21.02 -7.98
CA PHE A 136 9.50 -21.72 -9.01
C PHE A 136 9.52 -20.97 -10.34
N ALA A 137 9.40 -19.64 -10.32
CA ALA A 137 9.44 -18.83 -11.51
C ALA A 137 10.81 -18.91 -12.21
N LEU A 138 11.90 -18.90 -11.44
CA LEU A 138 13.23 -19.11 -11.97
C LEU A 138 13.38 -20.50 -12.62
N ILE A 139 12.86 -21.55 -12.01
CA ILE A 139 12.94 -22.92 -12.55
C ILE A 139 12.13 -23.06 -13.84
N LEU A 140 10.90 -22.54 -13.86
CA LEU A 140 9.96 -22.72 -14.97
C LEU A 140 10.25 -21.80 -16.16
N PHE A 141 10.60 -20.54 -15.89
CA PHE A 141 10.73 -19.49 -16.92
C PHE A 141 12.18 -19.04 -17.13
N GLY A 142 13.11 -19.50 -16.30
CA GLY A 142 14.50 -19.07 -16.35
C GLY A 142 14.69 -17.60 -15.97
N ILE A 143 15.88 -17.09 -16.29
CA ILE A 143 16.25 -15.69 -16.05
C ILE A 143 15.60 -14.82 -17.14
N GLY A 144 14.73 -13.88 -16.75
CA GLY A 144 14.01 -13.02 -17.68
C GLY A 144 12.96 -12.13 -17.01
N ALA A 145 12.13 -11.49 -17.83
CA ALA A 145 11.01 -10.67 -17.35
C ALA A 145 9.72 -11.47 -17.10
N ILE A 146 9.59 -12.67 -17.70
CA ILE A 146 8.37 -13.48 -17.64
C ILE A 146 8.11 -13.97 -16.21
N GLY A 147 9.12 -14.53 -15.54
CA GLY A 147 9.00 -15.05 -14.19
C GLY A 147 8.41 -14.03 -13.20
N PRO A 148 9.01 -12.84 -13.04
CA PRO A 148 8.47 -11.79 -12.17
C PRO A 148 7.02 -11.39 -12.50
N VAL A 149 6.70 -11.15 -13.79
CA VAL A 149 5.34 -10.81 -14.24
C VAL A 149 4.33 -11.88 -13.85
N VAL A 150 4.66 -13.16 -14.08
CA VAL A 150 3.79 -14.29 -13.76
C VAL A 150 3.57 -14.40 -12.26
N VAL A 151 4.64 -14.28 -11.45
CA VAL A 151 4.53 -14.32 -9.99
C VAL A 151 3.63 -13.20 -9.47
N VAL A 152 3.79 -11.98 -9.97
CA VAL A 152 2.92 -10.87 -9.57
C VAL A 152 1.46 -11.17 -9.92
N ALA A 153 1.18 -11.79 -11.08
CA ALA A 153 -0.18 -12.21 -11.44
C ALA A 153 -0.74 -13.26 -10.47
N PHE A 154 0.04 -14.28 -10.11
CA PHE A 154 -0.35 -15.32 -9.16
C PHE A 154 -0.58 -14.78 -7.75
N VAL A 155 0.17 -13.77 -7.35
CA VAL A 155 -0.05 -13.08 -6.07
C VAL A 155 -1.31 -12.23 -6.13
N ALA A 156 -1.50 -11.43 -7.19
CA ALA A 156 -2.62 -10.51 -7.29
C ALA A 156 -3.98 -11.21 -7.45
N LEU A 157 -4.04 -12.30 -8.22
CA LEU A 157 -5.26 -13.04 -8.56
C LEU A 157 -6.10 -13.44 -7.33
N PRO A 158 -5.58 -14.16 -6.32
CA PRO A 158 -6.37 -14.57 -5.16
C PRO A 158 -6.84 -13.36 -4.34
N TYR A 159 -6.02 -12.33 -4.17
CA TYR A 159 -6.45 -11.11 -3.46
C TYR A 159 -7.62 -10.44 -4.17
N VAL A 160 -7.54 -10.28 -5.49
CA VAL A 160 -8.61 -9.64 -6.28
C VAL A 160 -9.87 -10.52 -6.28
N ALA A 161 -9.76 -11.80 -6.59
CA ALA A 161 -10.89 -12.70 -6.68
C ALA A 161 -11.65 -12.82 -5.36
N LEU A 162 -10.95 -13.03 -4.23
CA LEU A 162 -11.58 -13.22 -2.93
C LEU A 162 -12.26 -11.93 -2.42
N ASN A 163 -11.62 -10.77 -2.57
CA ASN A 163 -12.22 -9.50 -2.15
C ASN A 163 -13.42 -9.13 -3.02
N VAL A 164 -13.35 -9.36 -4.34
CA VAL A 164 -14.49 -9.12 -5.24
C VAL A 164 -15.64 -10.07 -4.91
N ALA A 165 -15.36 -11.35 -4.66
CA ALA A 165 -16.38 -12.32 -4.26
C ALA A 165 -17.09 -11.88 -2.96
N GLN A 166 -16.32 -11.48 -1.95
CA GLN A 166 -16.86 -10.93 -0.70
C GLN A 166 -17.71 -9.69 -0.95
N GLY A 167 -17.22 -8.74 -1.77
CA GLY A 167 -17.98 -7.53 -2.10
C GLY A 167 -19.32 -7.82 -2.77
N VAL A 168 -19.38 -8.86 -3.61
CA VAL A 168 -20.63 -9.30 -4.25
C VAL A 168 -21.58 -9.95 -3.23
N GLU A 169 -21.05 -10.75 -2.29
CA GLU A 169 -21.85 -11.38 -1.23
C GLU A 169 -22.42 -10.35 -0.25
N GLU A 170 -21.71 -9.24 0.00
CA GLU A 170 -22.14 -8.15 0.87
C GLU A 170 -23.14 -7.17 0.22
N VAL A 171 -23.42 -7.30 -1.08
CA VAL A 171 -24.47 -6.49 -1.73
C VAL A 171 -25.83 -6.82 -1.11
N ASP A 172 -26.51 -5.81 -0.58
CA ASP A 172 -27.87 -5.96 -0.06
C ASP A 172 -28.83 -6.34 -1.20
N ARG A 173 -29.25 -7.61 -1.18
CA ARG A 173 -30.22 -8.16 -2.13
C ARG A 173 -31.54 -7.38 -2.12
N ARG A 174 -31.94 -6.81 -0.97
CA ARG A 174 -33.16 -6.01 -0.88
C ARG A 174 -33.07 -4.71 -1.67
N LEU A 175 -31.89 -4.06 -1.70
CA LEU A 175 -31.69 -2.87 -2.54
C LEU A 175 -31.80 -3.22 -4.02
N VAL A 176 -31.26 -4.38 -4.42
CA VAL A 176 -31.36 -4.88 -5.80
C VAL A 176 -32.81 -5.23 -6.15
N ASP A 177 -33.51 -5.97 -5.30
CA ASP A 177 -34.91 -6.36 -5.52
C ASP A 177 -35.84 -5.13 -5.54
N MET A 178 -35.65 -4.18 -4.63
CA MET A 178 -36.39 -2.92 -4.62
C MET A 178 -36.18 -2.14 -5.92
N SER A 179 -34.94 -2.02 -6.40
CA SER A 179 -34.65 -1.35 -7.67
C SER A 179 -35.32 -2.02 -8.87
N ALA A 180 -35.48 -3.35 -8.85
CA ALA A 180 -36.23 -4.07 -9.86
C ALA A 180 -37.75 -3.78 -9.78
N VAL A 181 -38.33 -3.67 -8.58
CA VAL A 181 -39.74 -3.31 -8.37
C VAL A 181 -40.05 -1.90 -8.90
N TYR A 182 -39.12 -0.95 -8.74
CA TYR A 182 -39.25 0.40 -9.32
C TYR A 182 -39.05 0.46 -10.85
N GLY A 183 -38.90 -0.68 -11.52
CA GLY A 183 -38.80 -0.74 -12.99
C GLY A 183 -37.45 -0.30 -13.55
N LEU A 184 -36.40 -0.23 -12.73
CA LEU A 184 -35.07 0.11 -13.23
C LEU A 184 -34.51 -1.00 -14.12
N GLY A 185 -33.99 -0.62 -15.29
CA GLY A 185 -33.35 -1.55 -16.20
C GLY A 185 -32.09 -2.21 -15.60
N ARG A 186 -31.77 -3.44 -16.01
CA ARG A 186 -30.61 -4.22 -15.51
C ARG A 186 -29.29 -3.44 -15.55
N GLY A 187 -29.05 -2.67 -16.61
CA GLY A 187 -27.86 -1.83 -16.72
C GLY A 187 -27.79 -0.71 -15.67
N THR A 188 -28.94 -0.12 -15.33
CA THR A 188 -29.06 0.92 -14.30
C THR A 188 -28.84 0.34 -12.91
N ILE A 189 -29.40 -0.83 -12.62
CA ILE A 189 -29.17 -1.56 -11.35
C ILE A 189 -27.69 -1.88 -11.19
N VAL A 190 -27.04 -2.41 -12.24
CA VAL A 190 -25.61 -2.72 -12.20
C VAL A 190 -24.79 -1.46 -11.93
N ARG A 191 -25.00 -0.38 -12.68
CA ARG A 191 -24.19 0.85 -12.55
C ARG A 191 -24.46 1.65 -11.28
N SER A 192 -25.69 1.64 -10.76
CA SER A 192 -26.13 2.55 -9.70
C SER A 192 -26.25 1.89 -8.33
N VAL A 193 -26.35 0.56 -8.27
CA VAL A 193 -26.50 -0.19 -7.00
C VAL A 193 -25.34 -1.16 -6.83
N PHE A 194 -25.12 -2.03 -7.80
CA PHE A 194 -24.15 -3.13 -7.67
C PHE A 194 -22.69 -2.65 -7.71
N LEU A 195 -22.33 -1.88 -8.75
CA LEU A 195 -20.96 -1.39 -8.94
C LEU A 195 -20.51 -0.52 -7.76
N PRO A 196 -21.28 0.48 -7.29
CA PRO A 196 -20.89 1.31 -6.15
C PRO A 196 -20.72 0.51 -4.85
N SER A 197 -21.51 -0.54 -4.65
CA SER A 197 -21.43 -1.40 -3.46
C SER A 197 -20.15 -2.25 -3.42
N ILE A 198 -19.66 -2.68 -4.58
CA ILE A 198 -18.44 -3.51 -4.69
C ILE A 198 -17.17 -2.66 -4.81
N MET A 199 -17.29 -1.40 -5.24
CA MET A 199 -16.13 -0.50 -5.40
C MET A 199 -15.21 -0.46 -4.17
N PRO A 200 -15.68 -0.32 -2.91
CA PRO A 200 -14.82 -0.34 -1.73
C PRO A 200 -13.96 -1.61 -1.62
N PHE A 201 -14.54 -2.77 -1.95
CA PHE A 201 -13.86 -4.06 -1.95
C PHE A 201 -12.84 -4.17 -3.06
N LEU A 202 -13.21 -3.72 -4.27
CA LEU A 202 -12.27 -3.67 -5.39
C LEU A 202 -11.09 -2.74 -5.07
N PHE A 203 -11.34 -1.58 -4.46
CA PHE A 203 -10.27 -0.67 -4.04
C PHE A 203 -9.37 -1.27 -2.97
N ALA A 204 -9.95 -1.93 -1.95
CA ALA A 204 -9.18 -2.65 -0.95
C ALA A 204 -8.31 -3.72 -1.64
N ALA A 205 -8.89 -4.51 -2.53
CA ALA A 205 -8.18 -5.54 -3.27
C ALA A 205 -7.03 -4.96 -4.09
N LEU A 206 -7.28 -3.88 -4.82
CA LEU A 206 -6.28 -3.25 -5.67
C LEU A 206 -5.14 -2.66 -4.82
N ARG A 207 -5.51 -1.97 -3.73
CA ARG A 207 -4.60 -1.37 -2.76
C ARG A 207 -3.67 -2.40 -2.13
N TYR A 208 -4.24 -3.45 -1.53
CA TYR A 208 -3.48 -4.47 -0.82
C TYR A 208 -2.73 -5.38 -1.78
N GLY A 209 -3.36 -5.78 -2.88
CA GLY A 209 -2.74 -6.59 -3.92
C GLY A 209 -1.51 -5.92 -4.51
N PHE A 210 -1.59 -4.60 -4.80
CA PHE A 210 -0.45 -3.85 -5.31
C PHE A 210 0.67 -3.70 -4.28
N ALA A 211 0.34 -3.46 -3.00
CA ALA A 211 1.32 -3.38 -1.92
C ALA A 211 2.07 -4.70 -1.71
N MET A 212 1.41 -5.85 -1.91
CA MET A 212 2.04 -7.17 -1.87
C MET A 212 2.82 -7.49 -3.14
N ALA A 213 2.27 -7.15 -4.31
CA ALA A 213 2.90 -7.38 -5.61
C ALA A 213 4.33 -6.81 -5.68
N TRP A 214 4.54 -5.58 -5.21
CA TRP A 214 5.88 -4.96 -5.27
C TRP A 214 6.92 -5.67 -4.42
N LYS A 215 6.53 -6.15 -3.23
CA LYS A 215 7.43 -6.89 -2.33
C LYS A 215 7.85 -8.21 -2.93
N VAL A 216 6.91 -8.93 -3.55
CA VAL A 216 7.19 -10.22 -4.19
C VAL A 216 7.93 -10.04 -5.52
N GLU A 217 7.64 -8.97 -6.29
CA GLU A 217 8.39 -8.64 -7.50
C GLU A 217 9.87 -8.43 -7.17
N ALA A 218 10.19 -7.59 -6.19
CA ALA A 218 11.58 -7.34 -5.81
C ALA A 218 12.30 -8.66 -5.47
N LEU A 219 11.64 -9.56 -4.75
CA LEU A 219 12.18 -10.87 -4.46
C LEU A 219 12.38 -11.71 -5.73
N THR A 220 11.41 -11.73 -6.64
CA THR A 220 11.50 -12.52 -7.87
C THR A 220 12.53 -11.96 -8.85
N GLU A 221 12.74 -10.64 -8.86
CA GLU A 221 13.84 -9.99 -9.56
C GLU A 221 15.21 -10.43 -9.00
N VAL A 222 15.34 -10.50 -7.67
CA VAL A 222 16.55 -10.99 -6.99
C VAL A 222 16.88 -12.42 -7.40
N PHE A 223 15.91 -13.28 -7.73
CA PHE A 223 16.21 -14.66 -8.15
C PHE A 223 16.31 -14.84 -9.66
N GLY A 224 15.40 -14.25 -10.44
CA GLY A 224 15.27 -14.53 -11.88
C GLY A 224 15.15 -13.30 -12.78
N GLY A 225 15.26 -12.08 -12.26
CA GLY A 225 15.23 -10.87 -13.09
C GLY A 225 16.50 -10.65 -13.91
N ARG A 226 16.37 -9.96 -15.06
CA ARG A 226 17.48 -9.36 -15.85
C ARG A 226 17.64 -7.85 -15.66
N SER A 227 16.67 -7.24 -15.00
CA SER A 227 16.54 -5.81 -14.77
C SER A 227 15.55 -5.62 -13.63
N GLY A 228 15.60 -4.44 -13.02
CA GLY A 228 14.81 -4.10 -11.84
C GLY A 228 15.67 -3.85 -10.60
N ILE A 229 15.04 -3.32 -9.56
CA ILE A 229 15.73 -3.05 -8.29
C ILE A 229 16.26 -4.35 -7.67
N GLY A 230 15.47 -5.42 -7.65
CA GLY A 230 15.91 -6.69 -7.08
C GLY A 230 17.08 -7.32 -7.86
N PHE A 231 17.10 -7.14 -9.17
CA PHE A 231 18.23 -7.54 -10.01
C PHE A 231 19.51 -6.79 -9.61
N MET A 232 19.42 -5.48 -9.43
CA MET A 232 20.54 -4.64 -9.02
C MET A 232 21.02 -4.97 -7.60
N ILE A 233 20.10 -5.28 -6.67
CA ILE A 233 20.46 -5.77 -5.33
C ILE A 233 21.29 -7.06 -5.43
N ARG A 234 20.84 -8.04 -6.24
CA ARG A 234 21.61 -9.27 -6.48
C ARG A 234 22.98 -8.95 -7.07
N GLN A 235 23.03 -8.08 -8.07
CA GLN A 235 24.27 -7.72 -8.73
C GLN A 235 25.27 -7.06 -7.76
N SER A 236 24.85 -6.06 -7.00
CA SER A 236 25.71 -5.42 -5.99
C SER A 236 26.19 -6.39 -4.92
N TYR A 237 25.35 -7.37 -4.54
CA TYR A 237 25.76 -8.44 -3.64
C TYR A 237 26.84 -9.35 -4.25
N GLN A 238 26.69 -9.72 -5.52
CA GLN A 238 27.69 -10.52 -6.26
C GLN A 238 29.02 -9.78 -6.45
N GLU A 239 28.97 -8.45 -6.53
CA GLU A 239 30.13 -7.56 -6.60
C GLU A 239 30.70 -7.21 -5.22
N PHE A 240 30.18 -7.79 -4.14
CA PHE A 240 30.55 -7.51 -2.74
C PHE A 240 30.42 -6.02 -2.34
N SER A 241 29.58 -5.26 -3.05
CA SER A 241 29.27 -3.86 -2.75
C SER A 241 28.08 -3.76 -1.80
N VAL A 242 28.34 -3.77 -0.50
CA VAL A 242 27.30 -3.56 0.52
C VAL A 242 26.70 -2.15 0.42
N ALA A 243 27.51 -1.16 0.02
CA ALA A 243 27.01 0.19 -0.27
C ALA A 243 25.96 0.19 -1.39
N GLY A 244 26.22 -0.55 -2.48
CA GLY A 244 25.27 -0.72 -3.58
C GLY A 244 23.99 -1.45 -3.15
N VAL A 245 24.10 -2.54 -2.39
CA VAL A 245 22.94 -3.26 -1.83
C VAL A 245 22.06 -2.33 -0.99
N LEU A 246 22.67 -1.54 -0.10
CA LEU A 246 21.95 -0.59 0.74
C LEU A 246 21.39 0.58 -0.06
N ALA A 247 22.09 1.06 -1.10
CA ALA A 247 21.62 2.13 -1.97
C ALA A 247 20.36 1.70 -2.74
N TRP A 248 20.36 0.52 -3.37
CA TRP A 248 19.20 -0.03 -4.06
C TRP A 248 18.04 -0.33 -3.11
N THR A 249 18.32 -0.80 -1.90
CA THR A 249 17.31 -0.96 -0.84
C THR A 249 16.75 0.40 -0.41
N GLY A 250 17.60 1.43 -0.31
CA GLY A 250 17.20 2.80 -0.03
C GLY A 250 16.29 3.38 -1.11
N PHE A 251 16.61 3.17 -2.38
CA PHE A 251 15.74 3.52 -3.50
C PHE A 251 14.41 2.78 -3.46
N PHE A 252 14.43 1.47 -3.16
CA PHE A 252 13.21 0.69 -3.00
C PHE A 252 12.28 1.33 -1.96
N VAL A 253 12.81 1.66 -0.78
CA VAL A 253 12.06 2.32 0.30
C VAL A 253 11.60 3.73 -0.10
N LEU A 254 12.44 4.50 -0.78
CA LEU A 254 12.09 5.86 -1.21
C LEU A 254 10.94 5.83 -2.22
N PHE A 255 11.04 4.98 -3.24
CA PHE A 255 10.04 4.88 -4.29
C PHE A 255 8.73 4.32 -3.78
N ILE A 256 8.74 3.28 -2.93
CA ILE A 256 7.49 2.78 -2.34
C ILE A 256 6.82 3.84 -1.48
N LEU A 257 7.57 4.62 -0.68
CA LEU A 257 7.00 5.72 0.10
C LEU A 257 6.43 6.82 -0.79
N LEU A 258 7.10 7.14 -1.90
CA LEU A 258 6.63 8.12 -2.88
C LEU A 258 5.30 7.66 -3.49
N ILE A 259 5.24 6.42 -3.96
CA ILE A 259 4.01 5.88 -4.56
C ILE A 259 2.93 5.72 -3.52
N GLU A 260 3.26 5.28 -2.32
CA GLU A 260 2.29 5.16 -1.25
C GLU A 260 1.68 6.53 -0.92
N ARG A 261 2.50 7.59 -0.81
CA ARG A 261 1.98 8.94 -0.57
C ARG A 261 1.18 9.50 -1.74
N VAL A 262 1.63 9.31 -2.98
CA VAL A 262 0.96 9.87 -4.16
C VAL A 262 -0.30 9.08 -4.50
N PHE A 263 -0.18 7.76 -4.59
CA PHE A 263 -1.25 6.84 -4.95
C PHE A 263 -2.31 6.78 -3.86
N LEU A 264 -1.95 6.61 -2.58
CA LEU A 264 -2.98 6.52 -1.54
C LEU A 264 -3.59 7.81 -1.13
N ALA A 265 -2.78 8.84 -0.88
CA ALA A 265 -3.38 10.09 -0.45
C ALA A 265 -4.25 10.67 -1.57
N GLY A 266 -3.96 10.34 -2.84
CA GLY A 266 -4.81 10.64 -3.98
C GLY A 266 -6.09 9.79 -4.04
N LEU A 267 -5.96 8.46 -3.95
CA LEU A 267 -7.09 7.53 -4.03
C LEU A 267 -8.04 7.69 -2.83
N GLU A 268 -7.49 7.84 -1.63
CA GLU A 268 -8.24 8.06 -0.39
C GLU A 268 -9.06 9.35 -0.46
N ARG A 269 -8.45 10.47 -0.91
CA ARG A 269 -9.17 11.75 -1.06
C ARG A 269 -10.26 11.71 -2.12
N ARG A 270 -10.05 10.99 -3.22
CA ARG A 270 -11.03 10.94 -4.32
C ARG A 270 -12.22 10.03 -4.02
N PHE A 271 -12.02 8.95 -3.25
CA PHE A 271 -13.06 7.96 -2.98
C PHE A 271 -13.70 8.09 -1.59
N PHE A 272 -12.96 8.55 -0.56
CA PHE A 272 -13.53 8.84 0.76
C PHE A 272 -13.96 10.30 0.94
N ALA A 273 -14.02 11.10 -0.14
CA ALA A 273 -14.61 12.44 -0.10
C ALA A 273 -16.03 12.45 0.51
N TRP A 274 -16.78 11.34 0.37
CA TRP A 274 -18.13 11.20 0.91
C TRP A 274 -18.17 10.65 2.36
N ARG A 275 -17.05 10.17 2.91
CA ARG A 275 -16.91 9.71 4.31
C ARG A 275 -16.22 10.74 5.22
N GLY A 276 -15.89 11.92 4.68
CA GLY A 276 -15.27 13.03 5.40
C GLY A 276 -16.22 13.72 6.39
N GLY A 277 -16.46 13.06 7.51
CA GLY A 277 -17.18 13.61 8.66
C GLY A 277 -16.62 13.06 9.97
N ARG A 278 -15.31 13.21 10.21
CA ARG A 278 -14.67 13.10 11.53
C ARG A 278 -13.45 13.99 11.64
#